data_AF-A0A1H2L868-F1
#
_entry.id   AF-A0A1H2L868-F1
#
_cell.length_a   1.000
_cell.length_b   1.000
_cell.length_c   1.000
_cell.angle_alpha   90.00
_cell.angle_beta   90.00
_cell.angle_gamma   90.00
#
_symmetry.space_group_name_H-M   'P 1'
#
loop_
_entity.id
_entity.type
_entity.pdbx_description
1 polymer ?
#
loop_
_entity_poly.entity_id
_entity_poly.type
_entity_poly.pdbx_seq_one_letter_code
_entity_poly.pdbx_strand_id
1 'polypeptide(L)'
;MAAEDPDEVRCVVGDLRLSVSRLGSGPLRPGEMVTHFESHVRSTSRDLPGQLFDHLFDTAEGALTARHGLRLWAGHLVQAGEDFYSDDPGGVRYPIWLSAMAARYLFDLRMVALTGATPAEMLTVGIPADRLLVGVEVAREALRAEARLSGPRLVRPESLDELRRIAANADQDVTVADPDDPRGPPLYEGPASEAHQRLSPGRYRAHLLHQPAHRLVVIVARSEMYGGPMAASFSRLRSVERPRQRANGPGAHGAATEAPSARQQSDRWAPGPRSSPRGAGGIDPPAPGL
;
A
#
# COMPACT_ATOMS: atom_id res chain seq x y z
N MET A 1 -9.42 -12.89 -11.74
CA MET A 1 -10.48 -12.16 -11.03
C MET A 1 -9.78 -11.12 -10.18
N ALA A 2 -9.96 -9.83 -10.50
CA ALA A 2 -9.40 -8.75 -9.69
C ALA A 2 -10.12 -8.73 -8.34
N ALA A 3 -9.39 -8.58 -7.24
CA ALA A 3 -10.01 -8.23 -5.97
C ALA A 3 -10.58 -6.82 -6.16
N GLU A 4 -11.91 -6.68 -6.06
CA GLU A 4 -12.53 -5.37 -5.97
C GLU A 4 -11.93 -4.65 -4.75
N ASP A 5 -11.35 -3.48 -4.98
CA ASP A 5 -10.91 -2.61 -3.89
C ASP A 5 -12.15 -2.21 -3.10
N PRO A 6 -12.15 -2.31 -1.76
CA PRO A 6 -13.35 -2.08 -0.97
C PRO A 6 -13.81 -0.62 -1.12
N ASP A 7 -15.13 -0.44 -1.27
CA ASP A 7 -15.75 0.89 -1.35
C ASP A 7 -15.64 1.66 -0.02
N GLU A 8 -15.29 1.00 1.08
CA GLU A 8 -14.98 1.62 2.37
C GLU A 8 -13.60 1.17 2.87
N VAL A 9 -12.80 2.11 3.37
CA VAL A 9 -11.54 1.83 4.06
C VAL A 9 -11.58 2.44 5.46
N ARG A 10 -11.15 1.64 6.44
CA ARG A 10 -11.00 2.07 7.84
C ARG A 10 -9.56 1.98 8.26
N CYS A 11 -9.14 2.94 9.07
CA CYS A 11 -7.77 3.12 9.51
C CYS A 11 -7.76 3.62 10.96
N VAL A 12 -6.81 3.16 11.76
CA VAL A 12 -6.62 3.60 13.15
C VAL A 12 -5.28 4.29 13.28
N VAL A 13 -5.30 5.54 13.75
CA VAL A 13 -4.11 6.37 13.96
C VAL A 13 -4.09 6.82 15.41
N GLY A 14 -3.37 6.07 16.25
CA GLY A 14 -3.41 6.26 17.70
C GLY A 14 -4.83 6.18 18.25
N ASP A 15 -5.32 7.27 18.84
CA ASP A 15 -6.68 7.37 19.37
C ASP A 15 -7.69 7.94 18.34
N LEU A 16 -7.30 8.07 17.06
CA LEU A 16 -8.20 8.44 15.97
C LEU A 16 -8.64 7.20 15.18
N ARG A 17 -9.94 7.10 14.93
CA ARG A 17 -10.53 6.14 13.98
C ARG A 17 -10.97 6.91 12.75
N LEU A 18 -10.36 6.60 11.62
CA LEU A 18 -10.67 7.17 10.32
C LEU A 18 -11.45 6.15 9.50
N SER A 19 -12.51 6.60 8.83
CA SER A 19 -13.25 5.81 7.86
C SER A 19 -13.54 6.67 6.65
N VAL A 20 -13.26 6.15 5.46
CA VAL A 20 -13.57 6.81 4.20
C VAL A 20 -14.31 5.84 3.28
N SER A 21 -15.47 6.28 2.78
CA SER A 21 -16.30 5.55 1.84
C SER A 21 -16.34 6.29 0.51
N ARG A 22 -16.16 5.58 -0.60
CA ARG A 22 -16.37 6.12 -1.94
C ARG A 22 -17.85 6.10 -2.26
N LEU A 23 -18.45 7.26 -2.45
CA LEU A 23 -19.88 7.39 -2.76
C LEU A 23 -20.16 7.23 -4.26
N GLY A 24 -19.22 7.64 -5.10
CA GLY A 24 -19.35 7.50 -6.55
C GLY A 24 -18.28 8.26 -7.31
N SER A 25 -18.28 8.13 -8.63
CA SER A 25 -17.43 8.92 -9.50
C SER A 25 -18.21 9.31 -10.76
N GLY A 26 -17.98 10.53 -11.25
CA GLY A 26 -18.64 11.05 -12.43
C GLY A 26 -17.66 11.79 -13.33
N PRO A 27 -17.92 11.89 -14.64
CA PRO A 27 -17.10 12.69 -15.53
C PRO A 27 -17.27 14.18 -15.21
N LEU A 28 -16.15 14.90 -15.07
CA LEU A 28 -16.13 16.36 -14.93
C LEU A 28 -15.81 17.02 -16.28
N ARG A 29 -14.82 16.47 -16.99
CA ARG A 29 -14.36 16.90 -18.33
C ARG A 29 -13.94 15.67 -19.16
N PRO A 30 -13.73 15.81 -20.48
CA PRO A 30 -13.19 14.70 -21.27
C PRO A 30 -11.86 14.21 -20.70
N GLY A 31 -11.84 12.95 -20.24
CA GLY A 31 -10.65 12.34 -19.62
C GLY A 31 -10.45 12.67 -18.14
N GLU A 32 -11.35 13.41 -17.49
CA GLU A 32 -11.25 13.77 -16.07
C GLU A 32 -12.50 13.31 -15.31
N MET A 33 -12.29 12.56 -14.24
CA MET A 33 -13.33 12.09 -13.33
C MET A 33 -13.22 12.80 -12.00
N VAL A 34 -14.35 13.24 -11.46
CA VAL A 34 -14.48 13.64 -10.05
C VAL A 34 -14.97 12.45 -9.25
N THR A 35 -14.29 12.13 -8.15
CA THR A 35 -14.71 11.10 -7.20
C THR A 35 -15.18 11.78 -5.91
N HIS A 36 -16.34 11.36 -5.40
CA HIS A 36 -16.89 11.83 -4.14
C HIS A 36 -16.65 10.81 -3.04
N PHE A 37 -16.13 11.29 -1.92
CA PHE A 37 -15.89 10.52 -0.73
C PHE A 37 -16.67 11.06 0.46
N GLU A 38 -17.14 10.14 1.28
CA GLU A 38 -17.61 10.39 2.62
C GLU A 38 -16.48 10.07 3.60
N SER A 39 -16.15 11.01 4.48
CA SER A 39 -15.05 10.87 5.43
C SER A 39 -15.56 11.09 6.84
N HIS A 40 -15.11 10.23 7.76
CA HIS A 40 -15.48 10.31 9.15
C HIS A 40 -14.26 10.05 10.02
N VAL A 41 -14.11 10.90 11.05
CA VAL A 41 -13.07 10.77 12.07
C VAL A 41 -13.72 10.77 13.44
N ARG A 42 -13.28 9.85 14.28
CA ARG A 42 -13.71 9.77 15.68
C ARG A 42 -12.50 9.64 16.59
N SER A 43 -12.47 10.45 17.64
CA SER A 43 -11.53 10.29 18.75
C SER A 43 -12.04 9.24 19.74
N THR A 44 -11.16 8.34 20.16
CA THR A 44 -11.35 7.44 21.30
C THR A 44 -10.67 7.95 22.57
N SER A 45 -9.98 9.09 22.50
CA SER A 45 -9.35 9.71 23.67
C SER A 45 -10.41 10.22 24.64
N ARG A 46 -10.19 9.98 25.94
CA ARG A 46 -11.06 10.52 27.00
C ARG A 46 -10.88 12.03 27.19
N ASP A 47 -9.69 12.54 26.88
CA ASP A 47 -9.32 13.94 27.15
C ASP A 47 -9.77 14.87 26.02
N LEU A 48 -9.84 14.34 24.79
CA LEU A 48 -10.25 15.06 23.59
C LEU A 48 -11.31 14.27 22.81
N PRO A 49 -12.51 14.04 23.38
CA PRO A 49 -13.57 13.31 22.70
C PRO A 49 -14.17 14.16 21.57
N GLY A 50 -14.49 13.52 20.46
CA GLY A 50 -15.08 14.21 19.32
C GLY A 50 -15.30 13.29 18.14
N GLN A 51 -16.20 13.70 17.26
CA GLN A 51 -16.40 13.09 15.96
C GLN A 51 -16.67 14.18 14.93
N LEU A 52 -16.15 14.00 13.73
CA LEU A 52 -16.39 14.88 12.61
C LEU A 52 -16.70 14.04 11.37
N PHE A 53 -17.67 14.53 10.62
CA PHE A 53 -18.09 13.99 9.34
C PHE A 53 -17.86 15.07 8.28
N ASP A 54 -17.29 14.69 7.15
CA ASP A 54 -16.97 15.60 6.06
C ASP A 54 -17.13 14.91 4.70
N HIS A 55 -17.28 15.72 3.65
CA HIS A 55 -17.31 15.26 2.26
C HIS A 55 -16.09 15.78 1.54
N LEU A 56 -15.41 14.87 0.84
CA LEU A 56 -14.22 15.18 0.09
C LEU A 56 -14.43 14.89 -1.39
N PHE A 57 -13.82 15.70 -2.22
CA PHE A 57 -13.84 15.56 -3.66
C PHE A 57 -12.42 15.64 -4.18
N ASP A 58 -12.11 14.80 -5.16
CA ASP A 58 -10.85 14.87 -5.86
C ASP A 58 -11.04 14.50 -7.34
N THR A 59 -10.15 14.99 -8.18
CA THR A 59 -10.21 14.87 -9.64
C THR A 59 -8.99 14.13 -10.17
N ALA A 60 -9.21 13.13 -11.01
CA ALA A 60 -8.14 12.36 -11.65
C ALA A 60 -8.54 11.85 -13.03
N GLU A 61 -7.58 11.33 -13.80
CA GLU A 61 -7.84 10.74 -15.12
C GLU A 61 -8.70 9.44 -15.06
N GLY A 62 -9.00 8.93 -13.87
CA GLY A 62 -9.84 7.77 -13.66
C GLY A 62 -10.47 7.74 -12.26
N ALA A 63 -11.33 6.76 -12.02
CA ALA A 63 -12.03 6.62 -10.75
C ALA A 63 -11.05 6.34 -9.61
N LEU A 64 -11.06 7.21 -8.60
CA LEU A 64 -10.27 7.04 -7.40
C LEU A 64 -10.92 5.99 -6.48
N THR A 65 -10.10 5.33 -5.67
CA THR A 65 -10.55 4.30 -4.71
C THR A 65 -10.74 4.90 -3.32
N ALA A 66 -11.45 4.22 -2.41
CA ALA A 66 -11.62 4.68 -1.03
C ALA A 66 -10.27 4.90 -0.30
N ARG A 67 -9.22 4.15 -0.67
CA ARG A 67 -7.86 4.36 -0.17
C ARG A 67 -7.25 5.68 -0.63
N HIS A 68 -7.59 6.16 -1.84
CA HIS A 68 -7.21 7.51 -2.27
C HIS A 68 -7.93 8.57 -1.42
N GLY A 69 -9.22 8.37 -1.15
CA GLY A 69 -9.97 9.23 -0.23
C GLY A 69 -9.36 9.27 1.18
N LEU A 70 -8.92 8.12 1.72
CA LEU A 70 -8.22 8.06 3.00
C LEU A 70 -6.93 8.90 3.00
N ARG A 71 -6.16 8.84 1.91
CA ARG A 71 -4.94 9.64 1.75
C ARG A 71 -5.23 11.13 1.74
N LEU A 72 -6.25 11.53 0.98
CA LEU A 72 -6.71 12.91 0.93
C LEU A 72 -7.15 13.38 2.32
N TRP A 73 -7.99 12.59 3.01
CA TRP A 73 -8.47 12.92 4.34
C TRP A 73 -7.34 13.03 5.36
N ALA A 74 -6.40 12.08 5.36
CA ALA A 74 -5.23 12.15 6.20
C ALA A 74 -4.39 13.41 5.90
N GLY A 75 -4.27 13.82 4.63
CA GLY A 75 -3.63 15.09 4.24
C GLY A 75 -4.30 16.32 4.85
N HIS A 76 -5.63 16.37 4.85
CA HIS A 76 -6.39 17.44 5.54
C HIS A 76 -6.12 17.46 7.04
N LEU A 77 -6.03 16.29 7.68
CA LEU A 77 -5.70 16.19 9.11
C LEU A 77 -4.24 16.58 9.39
N VAL A 78 -3.30 16.25 8.50
CA VAL A 78 -1.91 16.73 8.61
C VAL A 78 -1.88 18.25 8.64
N GLN A 79 -2.57 18.91 7.71
CA GLN A 79 -2.68 20.37 7.71
C GLN A 79 -3.29 20.89 9.02
N ALA A 80 -4.38 20.27 9.50
CA ALA A 80 -5.00 20.66 10.76
C ALA A 80 -4.05 20.55 11.97
N GLY A 81 -3.20 19.53 12.00
CA GLY A 81 -2.20 19.34 13.04
C GLY A 81 -1.03 20.31 12.95
N GLU A 82 -0.63 20.71 11.74
CA GLU A 82 0.37 21.77 11.53
C GLU A 82 -0.18 23.13 11.95
N ASP A 83 -1.41 23.45 11.54
CA ASP A 83 -2.10 24.70 11.89
C ASP A 83 -2.27 24.85 13.42
N PHE A 84 -2.40 23.74 14.16
CA PHE A 84 -2.53 23.77 15.62
C PHE A 84 -1.31 24.41 16.33
N TYR A 85 -0.11 24.26 15.76
CA TYR A 85 1.11 24.87 16.28
C TYR A 85 1.41 26.24 15.65
N SER A 86 0.58 26.71 14.71
CA SER A 86 0.76 28.01 14.06
C SER A 86 0.44 29.15 15.03
N ASP A 87 1.23 30.22 14.96
CA ASP A 87 1.01 31.46 15.72
C ASP A 87 -0.22 32.27 15.22
N ASP A 88 -0.90 31.80 14.16
CA ASP A 88 -2.12 32.43 13.63
C ASP A 88 -3.40 31.66 14.05
N PRO A 89 -4.04 32.03 15.18
CA PRO A 89 -5.22 31.34 15.68
C PRO A 89 -6.47 31.51 14.80
N GLY A 90 -6.46 32.43 13.82
CA GLY A 90 -7.58 32.63 12.89
C GLY A 90 -7.64 31.61 11.75
N GLY A 91 -6.58 30.81 11.56
CA GLY A 91 -6.44 29.88 10.44
C GLY A 91 -7.03 28.48 10.65
N VAL A 92 -7.47 28.13 11.87
CA VAL A 92 -7.83 26.73 12.18
C VAL A 92 -9.17 26.36 11.54
N ARG A 93 -9.10 25.66 10.40
CA ARG A 93 -10.27 25.20 9.62
C ARG A 93 -11.13 24.15 10.34
N TYR A 94 -10.54 23.42 11.29
CA TYR A 94 -11.16 22.30 11.97
C TYR A 94 -11.39 22.58 13.46
N PRO A 95 -12.31 21.86 14.12
CA PRO A 95 -12.50 21.98 15.57
C PRO A 95 -11.20 21.76 16.33
N ILE A 96 -10.96 22.55 17.39
CA ILE A 96 -9.72 22.53 18.18
C ILE A 96 -9.34 21.12 18.65
N TRP A 97 -10.32 20.30 19.08
CA TRP A 97 -10.06 18.92 19.51
C TRP A 97 -9.44 18.08 18.38
N LEU A 98 -9.88 18.28 17.14
CA LEU A 98 -9.40 17.52 15.99
C LEU A 98 -8.01 17.98 15.59
N SER A 99 -7.77 19.29 15.54
CA SER A 99 -6.45 19.87 15.27
C SER A 99 -5.43 19.44 16.33
N ALA A 100 -5.79 19.46 17.62
CA ALA A 100 -4.94 18.98 18.72
C ALA A 100 -4.65 17.48 18.62
N MET A 101 -5.65 16.66 18.29
CA MET A 101 -5.46 15.23 18.08
C MET A 101 -4.60 14.94 16.84
N ALA A 102 -4.82 15.68 15.76
CA ALA A 102 -4.04 15.54 14.55
C ALA A 102 -2.58 15.97 14.75
N ALA A 103 -2.34 17.05 15.51
CA ALA A 103 -1.01 17.47 15.94
C ALA A 103 -0.31 16.37 16.75
N ARG A 104 -1.02 15.72 17.68
CA ARG A 104 -0.49 14.62 18.49
C ARG A 104 -0.11 13.39 17.66
N TYR A 105 -0.81 13.12 16.56
CA TYR A 105 -0.55 11.97 15.68
C TYR A 105 -0.06 12.39 14.29
N LEU A 106 0.59 13.56 14.19
CA LEU A 106 0.92 14.20 12.93
C LEU A 106 1.79 13.30 12.04
N PHE A 107 2.72 12.57 12.66
CA PHE A 107 3.59 11.66 11.95
C PHE A 107 2.84 10.47 11.33
N ASP A 108 2.04 9.77 12.13
CA ASP A 108 1.26 8.63 11.65
C ASP A 108 0.25 9.06 10.58
N LEU A 109 -0.31 10.27 10.69
CA LEU A 109 -1.16 10.86 9.67
C LEU A 109 -0.41 11.17 8.37
N ARG A 110 0.83 11.68 8.44
CA ARG A 110 1.69 11.88 7.24
C ARG A 110 1.99 10.55 6.55
N MET A 111 2.26 9.48 7.30
CA MET A 111 2.41 8.13 6.73
C MET A 111 1.16 7.72 5.95
N VAL A 112 -0.02 7.86 6.56
CA VAL A 112 -1.29 7.52 5.92
C VAL A 112 -1.57 8.41 4.72
N ALA A 113 -1.31 9.71 4.78
CA ALA A 113 -1.52 10.64 3.67
C ALA A 113 -0.67 10.26 2.44
N LEU A 114 0.59 9.92 2.66
CA LEU A 114 1.53 9.63 1.58
C LEU A 114 1.39 8.21 1.01
N THR A 115 1.09 7.24 1.86
CA THR A 115 1.11 5.80 1.49
C THR A 115 -0.27 5.15 1.43
N GLY A 116 -1.28 5.73 2.09
CA GLY A 116 -2.58 5.11 2.28
C GLY A 116 -2.57 3.93 3.25
N ALA A 117 -1.52 3.78 4.06
CA ALA A 117 -1.35 2.75 5.06
C ALA A 117 -0.84 3.34 6.39
N THR A 118 -1.32 2.77 7.49
CA THR A 118 -0.79 3.01 8.83
C THR A 118 0.56 2.30 9.02
N PRO A 119 1.39 2.72 9.99
CA PRO A 119 2.58 1.95 10.39
C PRO A 119 2.26 0.46 10.60
N ALA A 120 1.22 0.14 11.38
CA ALA A 120 0.81 -1.22 11.68
C ALA A 120 0.37 -2.04 10.45
N GLU A 121 -0.30 -1.42 9.48
CA GLU A 121 -0.66 -2.08 8.22
C GLU A 121 0.58 -2.39 7.37
N MET A 122 1.61 -1.55 7.43
CA MET A 122 2.86 -1.80 6.71
C MET A 122 3.59 -3.05 7.20
N LEU A 123 3.45 -3.45 8.48
CA LEU A 123 4.00 -4.72 8.97
C LEU A 123 3.15 -5.93 8.61
N THR A 124 1.81 -5.80 8.68
CA THR A 124 0.90 -6.94 8.54
C THR A 124 0.57 -7.28 7.09
N VAL A 125 0.41 -6.26 6.25
CA VAL A 125 0.04 -6.40 4.84
C VAL A 125 1.20 -6.01 3.92
N GLY A 126 2.18 -5.29 4.43
CA GLY A 126 3.28 -4.73 3.65
C GLY A 126 2.96 -3.35 3.09
N ILE A 127 3.98 -2.61 2.69
CA ILE A 127 3.80 -1.37 1.93
C ILE A 127 3.42 -1.77 0.50
N PRO A 128 2.41 -1.14 -0.14
CA PRO A 128 2.15 -1.34 -1.55
C PRO A 128 3.43 -1.20 -2.38
N ALA A 129 3.63 -2.09 -3.35
CA ALA A 129 4.89 -2.19 -4.09
C ALA A 129 5.28 -0.88 -4.82
N ASP A 130 4.30 -0.06 -5.17
CA ASP A 130 4.44 1.28 -5.76
C ASP A 130 4.74 2.39 -4.73
N ARG A 131 4.57 2.12 -3.42
CA ARG A 131 4.72 3.08 -2.31
C ARG A 131 5.87 2.75 -1.35
N LEU A 132 6.60 1.67 -1.62
CA LEU A 132 7.70 1.19 -0.77
C LEU A 132 8.73 2.26 -0.40
N LEU A 133 9.24 2.99 -1.40
CA LEU A 133 10.26 4.01 -1.17
C LEU A 133 9.73 5.15 -0.30
N VAL A 134 8.49 5.59 -0.56
CA VAL A 134 7.82 6.64 0.21
C VAL A 134 7.68 6.23 1.67
N GLY A 135 7.23 5.00 1.94
CA GLY A 135 7.11 4.50 3.32
C GLY A 135 8.45 4.48 4.07
N VAL A 136 9.55 4.12 3.39
CA VAL A 136 10.91 4.18 3.97
C VAL A 136 11.34 5.63 4.21
N GLU A 137 11.03 6.51 3.27
CA GLU A 137 11.41 7.93 3.34
C GLU A 137 10.80 8.60 4.56
N VAL A 138 9.49 8.41 4.75
CA VAL A 138 8.76 8.96 5.88
C VAL A 138 9.25 8.34 7.19
N ALA A 139 9.53 7.03 7.24
CA ALA A 139 10.10 6.38 8.42
C ALA A 139 11.48 6.94 8.80
N ARG A 140 12.37 7.14 7.83
CA ARG A 140 13.69 7.76 8.05
C ARG A 140 13.55 9.19 8.55
N GLU A 141 12.60 9.95 8.02
CA GLU A 141 12.37 11.32 8.50
C GLU A 141 11.86 11.36 9.93
N ALA A 142 10.90 10.50 10.29
CA ALA A 142 10.41 10.38 11.66
C ALA A 142 11.56 10.24 12.65
N LEU A 143 12.47 9.32 12.35
CA LEU A 143 13.59 8.99 13.22
C LEU A 143 14.58 10.15 13.32
N ARG A 144 14.78 10.90 12.23
CA ARG A 144 15.61 12.12 12.24
C ARG A 144 14.96 13.24 13.05
N ALA A 145 13.66 13.47 12.86
CA ALA A 145 12.91 14.49 13.59
C ALA A 145 12.93 14.18 15.09
N GLU A 146 12.65 12.93 15.47
CA GLU A 146 12.70 12.48 16.87
C GLU A 146 14.10 12.63 17.47
N ALA A 147 15.17 12.30 16.72
CA ALA A 147 16.54 12.46 17.20
C ALA A 147 16.96 13.92 17.43
N ARG A 148 16.30 14.88 16.77
CA ARG A 148 16.57 16.33 16.92
C ARG A 148 15.82 16.95 18.10
N LEU A 149 14.80 16.27 18.63
CA LEU A 149 14.00 16.80 19.73
C LEU A 149 14.65 16.45 21.06
N SER A 150 14.93 17.48 21.87
CA SER A 150 15.40 17.32 23.26
C SER A 150 14.25 17.33 24.28
N GLY A 151 13.00 17.10 23.84
CA GLY A 151 11.78 17.28 24.63
C GLY A 151 10.89 16.03 24.69
N PRO A 152 9.59 16.18 25.03
CA PRO A 152 8.63 15.07 25.05
C PRO A 152 8.55 14.42 23.66
N ARG A 153 8.59 13.09 23.62
CA ARG A 153 8.56 12.32 22.36
C ARG A 153 7.32 12.65 21.54
N LEU A 154 7.51 12.97 20.25
CA LEU A 154 6.38 13.18 19.33
C LEU A 154 5.80 11.84 18.85
N VAL A 155 6.63 10.80 18.85
CA VAL A 155 6.25 9.47 18.40
C VAL A 155 6.15 8.53 19.59
N ARG A 156 5.08 7.74 19.65
CA ARG A 156 4.91 6.71 20.69
C ARG A 156 6.05 5.69 20.60
N PRO A 157 6.50 5.11 21.73
CA PRO A 157 7.58 4.12 21.73
C PRO A 157 7.34 2.96 20.75
N GLU A 158 6.10 2.47 20.68
CA GLU A 158 5.74 1.33 19.83
C GLU A 158 5.86 1.68 18.34
N SER A 159 5.32 2.84 17.94
CA SER A 159 5.45 3.36 16.57
C SER A 159 6.91 3.64 16.22
N LEU A 160 7.70 4.15 17.17
CA LEU A 160 9.10 4.46 16.96
C LEU A 160 9.93 3.19 16.70
N ASP A 161 9.70 2.12 17.45
CA ASP A 161 10.34 0.81 17.22
C ASP A 161 9.92 0.16 15.89
N GLU A 162 8.69 0.40 15.45
CA GLU A 162 8.22 0.01 14.12
C GLU A 162 8.95 0.76 13.00
N LEU A 163 9.10 2.08 13.13
CA LEU A 163 9.81 2.90 12.15
C LEU A 163 11.30 2.55 12.08
N ARG A 164 11.94 2.26 13.23
CA ARG A 164 13.31 1.73 13.28
C ARG A 164 13.43 0.43 12.50
N ARG A 165 12.47 -0.50 12.64
CA ARG A 165 12.46 -1.76 11.91
C ARG A 165 12.29 -1.54 10.40
N ILE A 166 11.37 -0.67 9.99
CA ILE A 166 11.18 -0.33 8.57
C ILE A 166 12.47 0.27 7.99
N ALA A 167 13.06 1.26 8.66
CA ALA A 167 14.28 1.92 8.19
C ALA A 167 15.48 0.96 8.13
N ALA A 168 15.67 0.11 9.14
CA ALA A 168 16.76 -0.86 9.19
C ALA A 168 16.61 -1.95 8.11
N ASN A 169 15.40 -2.49 7.90
CA ASN A 169 15.15 -3.47 6.84
C ASN A 169 15.35 -2.87 5.44
N ALA A 170 15.12 -1.57 5.31
CA ALA A 170 15.30 -0.83 4.06
C ALA A 170 16.75 -0.40 3.80
N ASP A 171 17.64 -0.59 4.78
CA ASP A 171 19.05 -0.16 4.73
C ASP A 171 20.00 -1.32 5.04
N GLN A 172 19.72 -2.48 4.46
CA GLN A 172 20.59 -3.65 4.62
C GLN A 172 21.85 -3.49 3.77
N ASP A 173 22.95 -4.13 4.18
CA ASP A 173 24.14 -4.24 3.34
C ASP A 173 23.86 -5.19 2.17
N VAL A 174 24.03 -4.67 0.97
CA VAL A 174 23.65 -5.32 -0.28
C VAL A 174 24.78 -5.36 -1.29
N THR A 175 24.74 -6.39 -2.12
CA THR A 175 25.54 -6.50 -3.35
C THR A 175 24.61 -6.46 -4.56
N VAL A 176 24.90 -5.57 -5.51
CA VAL A 176 24.22 -5.48 -6.80
C VAL A 176 25.16 -5.98 -7.88
N ALA A 177 24.85 -7.15 -8.44
CA ALA A 177 25.63 -7.73 -9.54
C ALA A 177 25.38 -6.97 -10.85
N ASP A 178 26.40 -6.94 -11.71
CA ASP A 178 26.26 -6.47 -13.08
C ASP A 178 25.41 -7.48 -13.88
N PRO A 179 24.30 -7.07 -14.51
CA PRO A 179 23.51 -7.97 -15.35
C PRO A 179 24.26 -8.46 -16.60
N ASP A 180 25.21 -7.68 -17.11
CA ASP A 180 25.98 -7.98 -18.32
C ASP A 180 27.22 -8.83 -18.00
N ASP A 181 27.77 -8.70 -16.80
CA ASP A 181 28.80 -9.60 -16.27
C ASP A 181 28.54 -10.05 -14.81
N PRO A 182 27.69 -11.09 -14.61
CA PRO A 182 27.35 -11.56 -13.26
C PRO A 182 28.51 -12.19 -12.49
N ARG A 183 29.65 -12.48 -13.15
CA ARG A 183 30.85 -13.05 -12.53
C ARG A 183 31.94 -12.00 -12.31
N GLY A 184 31.79 -10.82 -12.90
CA GLY A 184 32.67 -9.67 -12.70
C GLY A 184 32.45 -8.96 -11.36
N PRO A 185 33.16 -7.86 -11.14
CA PRO A 185 32.94 -7.00 -9.97
C PRO A 185 31.49 -6.51 -9.90
N PRO A 186 30.90 -6.39 -8.70
CA PRO A 186 29.54 -5.88 -8.57
C PRO A 186 29.47 -4.40 -8.95
N LEU A 187 28.31 -3.97 -9.46
CA LEU A 187 28.02 -2.55 -9.71
C LEU A 187 28.01 -1.74 -8.41
N TYR A 188 27.59 -2.37 -7.31
CA TYR A 188 27.55 -1.75 -6.00
C TYR A 188 27.68 -2.78 -4.87
N GLU A 189 28.36 -2.40 -3.81
CA GLU A 189 28.50 -3.14 -2.56
C GLU A 189 28.48 -2.15 -1.39
N GLY A 190 27.60 -2.36 -0.41
CA GLY A 190 27.47 -1.52 0.78
C GLY A 190 26.01 -1.32 1.26
N PRO A 191 25.76 -0.34 2.14
CA PRO A 191 24.42 -0.05 2.67
C PRO A 191 23.43 0.36 1.58
N ALA A 192 22.24 -0.23 1.56
CA ALA A 192 21.26 0.04 0.50
C ALA A 192 20.85 1.52 0.41
N SER A 193 20.90 2.29 1.50
CA SER A 193 20.63 3.74 1.50
C SER A 193 21.63 4.55 0.68
N GLU A 194 22.87 4.07 0.52
CA GLU A 194 23.94 4.79 -0.19
C GLU A 194 24.05 4.39 -1.66
N ALA A 195 23.30 3.37 -2.10
CA ALA A 195 23.39 2.84 -3.45
C ALA A 195 23.14 3.91 -4.54
N HIS A 196 22.33 4.94 -4.24
CA HIS A 196 22.06 6.06 -5.15
C HIS A 196 23.30 6.90 -5.49
N GLN A 197 24.41 6.75 -4.76
CA GLN A 197 25.66 7.47 -5.04
C GLN A 197 26.42 6.85 -6.22
N ARG A 198 26.18 5.57 -6.52
CA ARG A 198 26.86 4.82 -7.60
C ARG A 198 25.93 4.31 -8.67
N LEU A 199 24.68 4.00 -8.30
CA LEU A 199 23.67 3.49 -9.20
C LEU A 199 22.79 4.63 -9.72
N SER A 200 22.41 4.53 -11.00
CA SER A 200 21.40 5.41 -11.58
C SER A 200 20.01 5.08 -11.03
N PRO A 201 19.00 5.95 -11.21
CA PRO A 201 17.62 5.63 -10.86
C PRO A 201 17.14 4.36 -11.57
N GLY A 202 16.56 3.42 -10.83
CA GLY A 202 16.18 2.11 -11.36
C GLY A 202 15.86 1.08 -10.28
N ARG A 203 15.55 -0.14 -10.73
CA ARG A 203 15.31 -1.32 -9.88
C ARG A 203 16.40 -2.36 -10.16
N TYR A 204 17.15 -2.71 -9.14
CA TYR A 204 18.31 -3.57 -9.24
C TYR A 204 18.06 -4.87 -8.48
N ARG A 205 18.43 -5.99 -9.09
CA ARG A 205 18.49 -7.28 -8.36
C ARG A 205 19.68 -7.22 -7.43
N ALA A 206 19.44 -7.55 -6.17
CA ALA A 206 20.46 -7.49 -5.14
C ALA A 206 20.44 -8.74 -4.27
N HIS A 207 21.50 -8.90 -3.51
CA HIS A 207 21.62 -9.93 -2.49
C HIS A 207 22.12 -9.31 -1.20
N LEU A 208 21.82 -9.91 -0.05
CA LEU A 208 22.50 -9.54 1.19
C LEU A 208 24.00 -9.81 1.05
N LEU A 209 24.82 -8.82 1.43
CA LEU A 209 26.27 -8.84 1.26
C LEU A 209 26.92 -10.13 1.78
N HIS A 210 26.55 -10.55 2.98
CA HIS A 210 27.10 -11.75 3.63
C HIS A 210 26.26 -13.00 3.41
N GLN A 211 25.16 -12.92 2.65
CA GLN A 211 24.22 -14.01 2.47
C GLN A 211 23.66 -14.01 1.03
N PRO A 212 24.44 -14.43 0.02
CA PRO A 212 24.05 -14.35 -1.38
C PRO A 212 22.78 -15.16 -1.74
N ALA A 213 22.40 -16.13 -0.91
CA ALA A 213 21.13 -16.84 -1.07
C ALA A 213 19.90 -15.94 -0.82
N HIS A 214 20.04 -14.89 -0.02
CA HIS A 214 18.96 -13.95 0.31
C HIS A 214 18.83 -12.88 -0.76
N ARG A 215 17.81 -13.03 -1.61
CA ARG A 215 17.54 -12.15 -2.74
C ARG A 215 16.71 -10.95 -2.31
N LEU A 216 17.17 -9.78 -2.70
CA LEU A 216 16.55 -8.49 -2.45
C LEU A 216 16.35 -7.73 -3.77
N VAL A 217 15.65 -6.61 -3.69
CA VAL A 217 15.61 -5.60 -4.74
C VAL A 217 16.08 -4.29 -4.12
N VAL A 218 17.04 -3.62 -4.76
CA VAL A 218 17.40 -2.24 -4.44
C VAL A 218 16.66 -1.34 -5.40
N ILE A 219 15.95 -0.36 -4.88
CA ILE A 219 15.29 0.66 -5.69
C ILE A 219 16.01 1.98 -5.46
N VAL A 220 16.42 2.62 -6.54
CA VAL A 220 17.00 3.96 -6.56
C VAL A 220 16.03 4.87 -7.29
N ALA A 221 15.61 5.96 -6.66
CA ALA A 221 14.72 6.94 -7.27
C ALA A 221 14.93 8.33 -6.67
N ARG A 222 14.19 9.32 -7.17
CA ARG A 222 14.05 10.59 -6.47
C ARG A 222 13.06 10.41 -5.32
N SER A 223 13.37 11.04 -4.20
CA SER A 223 12.53 11.07 -3.02
C SER A 223 11.32 11.97 -3.28
N GLU A 224 10.15 11.56 -2.80
CA GLU A 224 8.91 12.29 -3.01
C GLU A 224 8.77 13.46 -2.02
N MET A 225 9.44 13.42 -0.86
CA MET A 225 9.37 14.50 0.12
C MET A 225 10.45 15.57 -0.08
N TYR A 226 11.66 15.18 -0.47
CA TYR A 226 12.82 16.09 -0.57
C TYR A 226 13.29 16.34 -2.01
N GLY A 227 12.82 15.56 -2.98
CA GLY A 227 13.22 15.67 -4.38
C GLY A 227 14.66 15.23 -4.68
N GLY A 228 15.46 14.87 -3.66
CA GLY A 228 16.83 14.36 -3.79
C GLY A 228 16.89 12.87 -4.14
N PRO A 229 18.04 12.33 -4.56
CA PRO A 229 18.19 10.89 -4.80
C PRO A 229 18.08 10.10 -3.49
N MET A 230 17.44 8.93 -3.57
CA MET A 230 17.25 8.02 -2.44
C MET A 230 17.35 6.58 -2.93
N ALA A 231 17.85 5.70 -2.05
CA ALA A 231 17.83 4.27 -2.26
C ALA A 231 17.34 3.50 -1.03
N ALA A 232 16.80 2.30 -1.28
CA ALA A 232 16.40 1.35 -0.24
C ALA A 232 16.36 -0.09 -0.78
N SER A 233 16.59 -1.05 0.12
CA SER A 233 16.43 -2.49 -0.14
C SER A 233 15.06 -2.99 0.26
N PHE A 234 14.54 -3.96 -0.49
CA PHE A 234 13.30 -4.64 -0.16
C PHE A 234 13.45 -6.14 -0.37
N SER A 235 12.99 -6.92 0.61
CA SER A 235 12.77 -8.35 0.44
C SER A 235 11.85 -8.58 -0.74
N ARG A 236 12.21 -9.53 -1.62
CA ARG A 236 11.59 -9.76 -2.92
C ARG A 236 10.08 -9.58 -2.88
N LEU A 237 9.60 -8.51 -3.50
CA LEU A 237 8.18 -8.25 -3.70
C LEU A 237 7.58 -9.46 -4.40
N ARG A 238 6.51 -10.04 -3.85
CA ARG A 238 5.63 -10.83 -4.70
C ARG A 238 5.13 -9.85 -5.76
N SER A 239 5.54 -10.06 -7.00
CA SER A 239 4.99 -9.33 -8.13
C SER A 239 3.48 -9.58 -8.12
N VAL A 240 2.69 -8.60 -7.70
CA VAL A 240 1.36 -8.47 -8.27
C VAL A 240 1.63 -8.05 -9.70
N GLU A 241 1.59 -9.02 -10.61
CA GLU A 241 1.73 -8.76 -12.04
C GLU A 241 0.72 -7.67 -12.41
N ARG A 242 1.21 -6.45 -12.69
CA ARG A 242 0.46 -5.53 -13.53
C ARG A 242 0.13 -6.29 -14.81
N PRO A 243 -1.13 -6.37 -15.25
CA PRO A 243 -1.41 -6.81 -16.60
C PRO A 243 -0.59 -5.90 -17.50
N ARG A 244 0.36 -6.48 -18.24
CA ARG A 244 0.95 -5.78 -19.38
C ARG A 244 -0.24 -5.37 -20.24
N GLN A 245 -0.53 -4.07 -20.32
CA GLN A 245 -1.35 -3.53 -21.38
C GLN A 245 -0.70 -4.03 -22.68
N ARG A 246 -1.30 -5.04 -23.30
CA ARG A 246 -1.08 -5.30 -24.71
C ARG A 246 -1.55 -4.03 -25.41
N ALA A 247 -0.59 -3.26 -25.90
CA ALA A 247 -0.86 -2.26 -26.92
C ALA A 247 -1.47 -3.02 -28.10
N ASN A 248 -2.80 -2.97 -28.22
CA ASN A 248 -3.51 -3.35 -29.43
C ASN A 248 -3.16 -2.30 -30.48
N GLY A 249 -2.16 -2.59 -31.33
CA GLY A 249 -2.05 -1.97 -32.64
C GLY A 249 -3.05 -2.60 -33.61
N PRO A 250 -3.79 -1.83 -34.44
CA PRO A 250 -4.77 -2.37 -35.36
C PRO A 250 -4.13 -2.76 -36.72
N GLY A 251 -4.46 -3.96 -37.22
CA GLY A 251 -4.27 -4.42 -38.62
C GLY A 251 -2.82 -4.71 -39.04
N ALA A 252 -2.48 -5.67 -39.91
CA ALA A 252 -3.28 -6.43 -40.86
C ALA A 252 -2.59 -7.75 -41.27
N HIS A 253 -3.44 -8.72 -41.63
CA HIS A 253 -3.32 -9.91 -42.49
C HIS A 253 -1.98 -10.45 -43.02
N GLY A 254 -1.85 -11.78 -42.95
CA GLY A 254 -1.06 -12.60 -43.89
C GLY A 254 -0.96 -14.10 -43.52
N ALA A 255 -1.83 -14.92 -44.15
CA ALA A 255 -1.77 -16.37 -44.46
C ALA A 255 -1.11 -17.38 -43.48
N ALA A 256 -1.85 -18.33 -42.89
CA ALA A 256 -2.12 -19.70 -43.42
C ALA A 256 -0.82 -20.45 -43.83
N THR A 257 -0.43 -21.55 -43.19
CA THR A 257 -0.81 -22.97 -43.44
C THR A 257 0.08 -23.75 -42.43
N GLU A 258 -0.26 -24.82 -41.72
CA GLU A 258 -0.64 -26.15 -42.20
C GLU A 258 -0.70 -27.10 -40.98
N ALA A 259 -1.78 -27.86 -40.86
CA ALA A 259 -1.88 -29.18 -40.23
C ALA A 259 -2.55 -30.06 -41.31
N PRO A 260 -2.46 -31.42 -41.36
CA PRO A 260 -2.55 -32.32 -40.19
C PRO A 260 -1.87 -33.71 -40.35
N SER A 261 -1.94 -34.56 -39.31
CA SER A 261 -1.99 -36.05 -39.36
C SER A 261 -2.15 -36.58 -37.91
N ALA A 262 -3.32 -36.98 -37.42
CA ALA A 262 -4.05 -38.23 -37.67
C ALA A 262 -3.32 -39.51 -37.20
N ARG A 263 -3.74 -40.05 -36.04
CA ARG A 263 -4.00 -41.49 -35.84
C ARG A 263 -5.13 -41.69 -34.82
N GLN A 264 -6.27 -42.10 -35.35
CA GLN A 264 -7.41 -42.74 -34.67
C GLN A 264 -7.08 -44.19 -34.29
N GLN A 265 -7.67 -44.68 -33.20
CA GLN A 265 -8.49 -45.92 -33.08
C GLN A 265 -8.83 -46.10 -31.58
N SER A 266 -10.06 -45.82 -31.12
CA SER A 266 -11.30 -46.66 -31.12
C SER A 266 -11.14 -47.96 -30.32
N ASP A 267 -11.81 -48.10 -29.17
CA ASP A 267 -13.17 -48.66 -28.98
C ASP A 267 -13.62 -48.37 -27.52
N ARG A 268 -14.87 -48.24 -27.07
CA ARG A 268 -16.22 -48.59 -27.55
C ARG A 268 -17.27 -47.88 -26.65
N TRP A 269 -18.52 -47.81 -27.13
CA TRP A 269 -19.68 -47.05 -26.62
C TRP A 269 -20.57 -47.81 -25.58
N ALA A 270 -21.45 -47.05 -24.89
CA ALA A 270 -22.35 -47.33 -23.72
C ALA A 270 -23.65 -48.16 -24.05
N PRO A 271 -24.69 -48.43 -23.18
CA PRO A 271 -25.37 -47.61 -22.13
C PRO A 271 -25.92 -48.33 -20.83
N GLY A 272 -26.54 -47.59 -19.88
CA GLY A 272 -27.12 -48.05 -18.57
C GLY A 272 -28.47 -48.84 -18.65
N PRO A 273 -29.24 -49.15 -17.56
CA PRO A 273 -29.64 -48.26 -16.45
C PRO A 273 -29.89 -48.86 -15.02
N ARG A 274 -30.22 -47.95 -14.07
CA ARG A 274 -30.95 -48.00 -12.77
C ARG A 274 -31.39 -49.33 -12.13
N SER A 275 -31.19 -49.46 -10.81
CA SER A 275 -32.26 -49.71 -9.81
C SER A 275 -31.76 -49.65 -8.35
N SER A 276 -32.39 -48.83 -7.52
CA SER A 276 -32.55 -49.02 -6.07
C SER A 276 -33.99 -49.51 -5.84
N PRO A 277 -34.36 -50.21 -4.74
CA PRO A 277 -34.71 -49.49 -3.50
C PRO A 277 -34.63 -50.30 -2.17
N ARG A 278 -34.98 -49.59 -1.06
CA ARG A 278 -35.39 -50.02 0.29
C ARG A 278 -34.26 -50.48 1.23
N GLY A 279 -34.08 -49.91 2.42
CA GLY A 279 -35.01 -49.35 3.43
C GLY A 279 -34.69 -50.10 4.75
N ALA A 280 -34.87 -49.66 5.99
CA ALA A 280 -35.37 -48.51 6.75
C ALA A 280 -34.70 -48.67 8.16
N GLY A 281 -34.78 -47.80 9.17
CA GLY A 281 -35.48 -46.55 9.42
C GLY A 281 -34.58 -45.63 10.26
N GLY A 282 -34.87 -44.34 10.41
CA GLY A 282 -36.02 -43.84 11.17
C GLY A 282 -35.69 -43.99 12.67
N ILE A 283 -35.69 -42.98 13.52
CA ILE A 283 -36.63 -41.86 13.64
C ILE A 283 -35.91 -40.72 14.40
N ASP A 284 -36.16 -39.48 13.98
CA ASP A 284 -35.73 -38.21 14.58
C ASP A 284 -36.88 -37.61 15.44
N PRO A 285 -36.74 -36.43 16.07
CA PRO A 285 -36.71 -36.14 17.52
C PRO A 285 -38.08 -35.65 18.09
N PRO A 286 -38.18 -35.01 19.27
CA PRO A 286 -37.91 -33.55 19.35
C PRO A 286 -37.35 -33.02 20.70
N ALA A 287 -36.75 -31.82 20.66
CA ALA A 287 -36.54 -30.89 21.80
C ALA A 287 -37.88 -30.16 22.14
N PRO A 288 -38.01 -29.17 23.07
CA PRO A 288 -37.05 -28.53 23.99
C PRO A 288 -37.60 -28.28 25.43
N GLY A 289 -36.78 -27.66 26.31
CA GLY A 289 -37.29 -26.79 27.39
C GLY A 289 -36.65 -26.93 28.78
N LEU A 290 -35.74 -26.03 29.12
CA LEU A 290 -35.82 -25.00 30.18
C LEU A 290 -34.47 -24.29 30.36
#